data_AF-A0AAP9IRE1-F1
#
_entry.id   AF-A0AAP9IRE1-F1
#
_cell.length_a   1.000
_cell.length_b   1.000
_cell.length_c   1.000
_cell.angle_alpha   90.00
_cell.angle_beta   90.00
_cell.angle_gamma   90.00
#
_symmetry.space_group_name_H-M   'P 1'
#
loop_
_entity.id
_entity.type
_entity.pdbx_description
1 polymer ?
#
loop_
_entity_poly.entity_id
_entity_poly.type
_entity_poly.pdbx_seq_one_letter_code
_entity_poly.pdbx_strand_id
1 'polypeptide(L)' 'MVHQHYGTQTVNRGAVLPGMLVKHKDSTWTASANKRGKLYLHRGIERTYTTDLLVEVFLNGVGNGLSH' A
#
# COMPACT_ATOMS: atom_id res chain seq x y z
N MET A 1 -8.03 -5.28 12.89
CA MET A 1 -6.91 -4.63 13.61
C MET A 1 -6.84 -3.19 13.15
N VAL A 2 -7.13 -2.22 14.01
CA VAL A 2 -6.82 -0.81 13.72
C VAL A 2 -5.32 -0.67 13.93
N HIS A 3 -4.57 -0.68 12.84
CA HIS A 3 -3.18 -0.24 12.88
C HIS A 3 -3.20 1.28 13.09
N GLN A 4 -2.55 1.73 14.17
CA GLN A 4 -2.25 3.15 14.37
C GLN A 4 -1.43 3.63 13.17
N HIS A 5 -2.00 4.53 12.37
CA HIS A 5 -1.36 5.13 11.21
C HIS A 5 -1.52 6.64 11.32
N TYR A 6 -0.53 7.39 10.85
CA TYR A 6 -0.42 8.83 11.03
C TYR A 6 -0.92 9.58 9.79
N GLY A 7 -1.95 9.02 9.15
CA GLY A 7 -2.52 9.50 7.89
C GLY A 7 -2.10 8.68 6.67
N THR A 8 -2.42 9.22 5.50
CA THR A 8 -2.06 8.65 4.18
C THR A 8 -1.29 9.67 3.36
N GLN A 9 -0.47 9.18 2.42
CA GLN A 9 0.19 9.99 1.41
C GLN A 9 0.00 9.39 0.04
N THR A 10 -0.28 10.23 -0.96
CA THR A 10 -0.27 9.81 -2.35
C THR A 10 1.15 9.78 -2.88
N VAL A 11 1.62 8.61 -3.31
CA VAL A 11 2.97 8.41 -3.85
C VAL A 11 2.92 7.71 -5.20
N ASN A 12 4.01 7.81 -5.97
CA ASN A 12 4.16 7.00 -7.16
C ASN A 12 4.23 5.51 -6.77
N ARG A 13 3.48 4.63 -7.45
CA ARG A 13 3.51 3.18 -7.19
C ARG A 13 4.94 2.63 -7.18
N GLY A 14 5.84 3.20 -7.98
CA GLY A 14 7.27 2.85 -8.09
C GLY A 14 8.04 2.97 -6.77
N ALA A 15 7.60 3.86 -5.88
CA ALA A 15 8.16 4.00 -4.54
C ALA A 15 7.58 2.99 -3.55
N VAL A 16 6.58 2.20 -3.95
CA VAL A 16 5.93 1.23 -3.06
C VAL A 16 6.74 -0.06 -2.94
N LEU A 17 7.37 -0.23 -1.80
CA LEU A 17 8.04 -1.45 -1.35
C LEU A 17 7.04 -2.53 -0.88
N PRO A 18 7.36 -3.82 -1.06
CA PRO A 18 6.63 -4.92 -0.44
C PRO A 18 6.54 -4.76 1.08
N GLY A 19 5.41 -5.13 1.67
CA GLY A 19 5.10 -4.99 3.09
C GLY A 19 4.35 -3.70 3.44
N MET A 20 4.43 -2.66 2.61
CA MET A 20 3.72 -1.40 2.87
C MET A 20 2.21 -1.54 2.73
N LEU A 21 1.50 -0.84 3.60
CA LEU A 21 0.05 -0.74 3.58
C LEU A 21 -0.38 0.36 2.62
N VAL A 22 -1.35 0.03 1.77
CA VAL A 22 -1.92 0.95 0.79
C VAL A 22 -3.45 0.96 0.88
N LYS A 23 -4.07 2.08 0.52
CA LYS A 23 -5.52 2.18 0.37
C LYS A 23 -5.89 1.85 -1.08
N HIS A 24 -6.80 0.89 -1.25
CA HIS A 24 -7.31 0.48 -2.56
C HIS A 24 -8.78 0.07 -2.43
N LYS A 25 -9.65 0.72 -3.22
CA LYS A 25 -11.13 0.58 -3.15
C LYS A 25 -11.66 0.73 -1.71
N ASP A 26 -11.27 1.82 -1.06
CA ASP A 26 -11.64 2.14 0.33
C ASP A 26 -11.29 1.09 1.39
N SER A 27 -10.42 0.16 1.04
CA SER A 27 -9.91 -0.88 1.94
C SER A 27 -8.40 -0.78 2.09
N THR A 28 -7.88 -1.25 3.22
CA THR A 28 -6.44 -1.42 3.45
C THR A 28 -5.96 -2.73 2.86
N TRP A 29 -4.86 -2.66 2.11
CA TRP A 29 -4.19 -3.80 1.50
C TRP A 29 -2.70 -3.77 1.78
N THR A 30 -2.05 -4.93 1.81
CA THR A 30 -0.60 -5.04 1.90
C THR A 30 -0.01 -5.18 0.50
N ALA A 31 0.99 -4.38 0.17
CA ALA A 31 1.75 -4.50 -1.07
C ALA A 31 2.61 -5.77 -1.03
N SER A 32 2.44 -6.67 -1.99
CA SER A 32 3.27 -7.88 -2.12
C SER A 32 4.44 -7.70 -3.07
N ALA A 33 4.25 -6.97 -4.17
CA ALA A 33 5.26 -6.78 -5.19
C ALA A 33 4.91 -5.61 -6.11
N ASN A 34 5.91 -4.84 -6.54
CA ASN A 34 5.80 -3.94 -7.67
C ASN A 34 6.63 -4.47 -8.83
N LYS A 35 5.97 -4.98 -9.87
CA LYS A 35 6.64 -5.58 -11.04
C LYS A 35 5.80 -5.36 -12.30
N ARG A 36 6.46 -5.17 -13.44
CA ARG A 36 5.81 -5.07 -14.77
C ARG A 36 4.69 -4.01 -14.81
N GLY A 37 4.91 -2.88 -14.15
CA GLY A 37 3.93 -1.79 -14.07
C GLY A 37 2.68 -2.09 -13.23
N LYS A 38 2.70 -3.17 -12.43
CA LYS A 38 1.61 -3.57 -11.55
C LYS A 38 2.09 -3.58 -10.11
N LEU A 39 1.27 -3.03 -9.22
CA LEU A 39 1.41 -3.18 -7.78
C LEU A 39 0.45 -4.27 -7.32
N TYR A 40 1.01 -5.42 -6.93
CA TYR A 40 0.28 -6.57 -6.41
C TYR A 40 -0.04 -6.37 -4.94
N LEU A 41 -1.29 -6.65 -4.59
CA LEU A 41 -1.86 -6.39 -3.28
C LEU A 41 -2.48 -7.68 -2.74
N HIS A 42 -2.44 -7.85 -1.42
CA HIS A 42 -3.19 -8.90 -0.74
C HIS A 42 -3.82 -8.43 0.55
N ARG A 43 -4.91 -9.10 0.94
CA ARG A 43 -5.62 -8.90 2.21
C ARG A 43 -6.16 -10.26 2.66
N GLY A 44 -5.51 -10.86 3.65
CA GLY A 44 -5.82 -12.24 4.04
C GLY A 44 -5.66 -13.20 2.86
N ILE A 45 -6.75 -13.86 2.47
CA ILE A 45 -6.79 -14.77 1.29
C ILE A 45 -7.00 -14.03 -0.04
N GLU A 46 -7.45 -12.78 0.00
CA GLU A 46 -7.75 -12.00 -1.20
C GLU A 46 -6.47 -11.48 -1.85
N ARG A 47 -6.44 -11.53 -3.18
CA ARG A 47 -5.32 -11.03 -3.99
C ARG A 47 -5.84 -10.18 -5.14
N THR A 48 -5.18 -9.06 -5.39
CA THR A 48 -5.51 -8.18 -6.50
C THR A 48 -4.27 -7.42 -6.96
N TYR A 49 -4.42 -6.53 -7.92
CA TYR A 49 -3.37 -5.61 -8.33
C TYR A 49 -3.98 -4.29 -8.78
N THR A 50 -3.19 -3.22 -8.69
CA THR A 50 -3.50 -1.94 -9.34
C THR A 50 -2.42 -1.60 -10.38
N THR A 51 -2.85 -0.92 -11.44
CA THR A 51 -2.00 -0.32 -12.48
C THR A 51 -1.93 1.20 -12.35
N ASP A 52 -2.61 1.80 -11.37
CA ASP A 52 -2.58 3.23 -11.13
C ASP A 52 -1.15 3.71 -10.88
N LEU A 53 -0.80 4.87 -11.42
CA LEU A 53 0.53 5.44 -11.21
C LEU A 53 0.66 6.00 -9.79
N LEU A 54 -0.42 6.57 -9.26
CA LEU A 54 -0.50 7.15 -7.94
C LEU A 54 -1.30 6.24 -7.03
N VAL A 55 -0.76 5.98 -5.85
CA VAL A 55 -1.42 5.15 -4.83
C VAL A 55 -1.29 5.81 -3.46
N GLU A 56 -2.32 5.67 -2.64
CA GLU A 56 -2.31 6.13 -1.26
C GLU A 56 -1.63 5.09 -0.37
N VAL A 57 -0.52 5.46 0.27
CA VAL A 57 0.17 4.65 1.29
C VAL A 57 -0.20 5.15 2.68
N PHE A 58 -0.33 4.23 3.64
CA PHE A 58 -0.46 4.58 5.05
C PHE A 58 0.89 5.01 5.62
N LEU A 59 0.91 5.96 6.54
CA LEU A 59 2.14 6.47 7.15
C LEU A 59 2.33 5.98 8.60
N ASN A 60 3.58 5.74 8.99
CA ASN A 60 3.98 5.52 10.37
C ASN A 60 4.29 6.85 11.10
N GLY A 61 4.64 6.78 12.39
CA GLY A 61 4.85 7.97 13.24
C GLY A 61 6.03 8.85 12.86
N VAL A 62 6.84 8.45 11.88
CA VAL A 62 7.98 9.23 11.37
C VAL A 62 7.77 9.66 9.91
N GLY A 63 6.57 9.45 9.34
CA GLY A 63 6.22 9.88 7.99
C GLY A 63 6.67 8.93 6.87
N ASN A 64 7.14 7.72 7.20
CA ASN A 64 7.47 6.69 6.21
C ASN A 64 6.26 5.78 5.96
N GLY A 65 6.28 5.05 4.84
CA GLY A 65 5.25 4.05 4.54
C GLY A 65 5.14 2.99 5.64
N LEU A 66 3.94 2.88 6.21
CA LEU A 66 3.62 1.92 7.26
C LEU A 66 3.69 0.51 6.67
N SER A 67 4.59 -0.31 7.20
CA SER A 67 4.76 -1.71 6.81
C SER A 67 4.49 -2.62 8.01
N HIS A 68 4.09 -3.85 7.72
CA HIS A 68 3.96 -4.93 8.71
C HIS A 68 5.23 -5.78 8.78
#